data_AF-A0A7C3AFB3-F1
#
_entry.id   AF-A0A7C3AFB3-F1
#
_cell.length_a   1.000
_cell.length_b   1.000
_cell.length_c   1.000
_cell.angle_alpha   90.00
_cell.angle_beta   90.00
_cell.angle_gamma   90.00
#
_symmetry.space_group_name_H-M   'P 1'
#
loop_
_entity.id
_entity.type
_entity.pdbx_description
1 polymer ?
#
loop_
_entity_poly.entity_id
_entity_poly.type
_entity_poly.pdbx_seq_one_letter_code
_entity_poly.pdbx_strand_id
1 'polypeptide(L)'
;MLRGFLEEGYPLYCGDKARRIIPNIQKLLQQELAQGSKVFYLCDHHAPDDPEFTMFPPHCIEGTAEAEIIPELSQYSGEVIPKKRFSGFFGTPLEGKLADLKPEAVVVCGVCTDICVLHSVADARNRDYPVEVPIDCAAAANDKVHLFALEHMEKVLGAKLTRVTVGQLPKLRFEIPDSVLAGDTSDIYFVRAVEILKKEGINPVATMEVFANRGGILCGIEEVKALLEKALPEGNREVWALSEGELFQNKEVVLRITAPYQSYGVYETVYLGILAHCSGWATAAKECVDAARGIPIISFGARHVHPLVAGIMDYAAIVGGCVGCSSISGAKLAGIEPSGTIPHALIIIIGETAKATQIFDKHMPPEVLRISLVDTFKDEPEESVIVAQALGGRLQGVRLDTPLERGGVTADLVKETRAKLDLAGFKEVKIFVSGGLDLERIKYFLDEGAPVDFFGVGSYISDAKPTDFTADLHEVEGKPIAKRGRIPGVTPNPRLKRVL
;
A
#
# COMPACT_ATOMS: atom_id res chain seq x y z
N MET A 1 -15.60 -20.60 13.12
CA MET A 1 -15.54 -21.30 11.81
C MET A 1 -15.67 -22.80 12.08
N LEU A 2 -16.90 -23.29 12.20
CA LEU A 2 -17.17 -24.70 12.53
C LEU A 2 -17.53 -25.48 11.27
N ARG A 3 -17.32 -26.81 11.29
CA ARG A 3 -17.72 -27.71 10.20
C ARG A 3 -19.19 -27.55 9.83
N GLY A 4 -20.07 -27.41 10.82
CA GLY A 4 -21.53 -27.25 10.63
C GLY A 4 -21.94 -26.05 9.75
N PHE A 5 -21.06 -25.06 9.57
CA PHE A 5 -21.31 -23.90 8.70
C PHE A 5 -20.48 -23.92 7.41
N LEU A 6 -19.44 -24.78 7.31
CA LEU A 6 -18.39 -24.70 6.29
C LEU A 6 -18.25 -25.98 5.45
N GLU A 7 -18.89 -27.08 5.82
CA GLU A 7 -18.94 -28.32 5.05
C GLU A 7 -20.34 -28.52 4.46
N GLU A 8 -20.39 -28.93 3.19
CA GLU A 8 -21.64 -29.21 2.50
C GLU A 8 -22.38 -30.39 3.15
N GLY A 9 -23.70 -30.30 3.26
CA GLY A 9 -24.55 -31.33 3.87
C GLY A 9 -25.02 -31.01 5.29
N TYR A 10 -24.43 -30.00 5.95
CA TYR A 10 -24.93 -29.54 7.25
C TYR A 10 -26.03 -28.47 7.12
N PRO A 11 -26.96 -28.38 8.09
CA PRO A 11 -28.20 -27.60 7.94
C PRO A 11 -28.01 -26.09 7.75
N LEU A 12 -26.91 -25.53 8.25
CA LEU A 12 -26.59 -24.09 8.17
C LEU A 12 -25.34 -23.80 7.34
N TYR A 13 -25.07 -24.65 6.34
CA TYR A 13 -23.95 -24.44 5.44
C TYR A 13 -24.01 -23.06 4.75
N CYS A 14 -22.96 -22.25 4.90
CA CYS A 14 -22.88 -20.87 4.41
C CYS A 14 -22.51 -20.75 2.92
N GLY A 15 -22.46 -21.87 2.20
CA GLY A 15 -22.13 -21.91 0.77
C GLY A 15 -20.62 -21.89 0.47
N ASP A 16 -20.26 -22.25 -0.76
CA ASP A 16 -18.85 -22.36 -1.20
C ASP A 16 -18.07 -21.05 -1.09
N LYS A 17 -18.78 -19.92 -1.26
CA LYS A 17 -18.18 -18.59 -1.12
C LYS A 17 -17.61 -18.37 0.28
N ALA A 18 -18.26 -18.91 1.32
CA ALA A 18 -17.79 -18.80 2.69
C ALA A 18 -16.46 -19.56 2.92
N ARG A 19 -16.18 -20.62 2.15
CA ARG A 19 -14.88 -21.30 2.20
C ARG A 19 -13.75 -20.50 1.55
N ARG A 20 -14.05 -19.53 0.67
CA ARG A 20 -13.04 -18.71 -0.01
C ARG A 20 -12.26 -17.78 0.92
N ILE A 21 -12.79 -17.49 2.11
CA ILE A 21 -12.09 -16.66 3.11
C ILE A 21 -11.06 -17.46 3.93
N ILE A 22 -11.10 -18.80 3.90
CA ILE A 22 -10.21 -19.66 4.71
C ILE A 22 -8.72 -19.31 4.49
N PRO A 23 -8.21 -19.17 3.25
CA PRO A 23 -6.80 -18.83 3.05
C PRO A 23 -6.41 -17.48 3.64
N ASN A 24 -7.34 -16.52 3.71
CA ASN A 24 -7.06 -15.22 4.31
C ASN A 24 -7.11 -15.28 5.84
N ILE A 25 -8.04 -16.05 6.42
CA ILE A 25 -8.07 -16.32 7.85
C ILE A 25 -6.79 -17.03 8.30
N GLN A 26 -6.29 -18.00 7.53
CA GLN A 26 -5.02 -18.68 7.81
C GLN A 26 -3.84 -17.70 7.84
N LYS A 27 -3.77 -16.77 6.88
CA LYS A 27 -2.75 -15.70 6.86
C LYS A 27 -2.89 -14.77 8.07
N LEU A 28 -4.12 -14.34 8.38
CA LEU A 28 -4.40 -13.50 9.54
C LEU A 28 -3.93 -14.18 10.83
N LEU A 29 -4.35 -15.43 11.07
CA LEU A 29 -3.93 -16.19 12.26
C LEU A 29 -2.41 -16.33 12.35
N GLN A 30 -1.74 -16.58 11.21
CA GLN A 30 -0.29 -16.67 11.18
C GLN A 30 0.38 -15.33 11.53
N GLN A 31 -0.12 -14.21 11.00
CA GLN A 31 0.37 -12.85 11.28
C GLN A 31 0.14 -12.46 12.74
N GLU A 32 -1.05 -12.71 13.27
CA GLU A 32 -1.45 -12.34 14.63
C GLU A 32 -0.69 -13.18 15.67
N LEU A 33 -0.59 -14.50 15.47
CA LEU A 33 0.17 -15.35 16.38
C LEU A 33 1.66 -15.01 16.39
N ALA A 34 2.24 -14.62 15.24
CA ALA A 34 3.62 -14.16 15.17
C ALA A 34 3.86 -12.84 15.94
N GLN A 35 2.83 -12.00 16.07
CA GLN A 35 2.86 -10.75 16.84
C GLN A 35 2.54 -10.96 18.32
N GLY A 36 2.27 -12.21 18.74
CA GLY A 36 1.94 -12.53 20.13
C GLY A 36 0.47 -12.30 20.49
N SER A 37 -0.41 -12.06 19.51
CA SER A 37 -1.84 -11.91 19.73
C SER A 37 -2.46 -13.18 20.29
N LYS A 38 -3.49 -13.02 21.14
CA LYS A 38 -4.22 -14.15 21.71
C LYS A 38 -5.43 -14.50 20.85
N VAL A 39 -5.50 -15.76 20.41
CA VAL A 39 -6.61 -16.27 19.59
C VAL A 39 -7.68 -16.93 20.45
N PHE A 40 -8.94 -16.53 20.23
CA PHE A 40 -10.13 -17.16 20.79
C PHE A 40 -11.02 -17.72 19.67
N TYR A 41 -11.31 -19.01 19.71
CA TYR A 41 -12.27 -19.64 18.81
C TYR A 41 -13.66 -19.63 19.44
N LEU A 42 -14.51 -18.74 18.96
CA LEU A 42 -15.91 -18.67 19.38
C LEU A 42 -16.72 -19.72 18.61
N CYS A 43 -17.14 -20.77 19.31
CA CYS A 43 -17.72 -21.97 18.70
C CYS A 43 -19.15 -22.19 19.19
N ASP A 44 -20.11 -22.24 18.27
CA ASP A 44 -21.46 -22.70 18.60
C ASP A 44 -21.43 -24.11 19.16
N HIS A 45 -22.14 -24.28 20.28
CA HIS A 45 -22.07 -25.50 21.08
C HIS A 45 -23.38 -25.71 21.84
N HIS A 46 -24.30 -26.43 21.20
CA HIS A 46 -25.68 -26.56 21.65
C HIS A 46 -25.96 -27.88 22.35
N ALA A 47 -26.87 -27.86 23.33
CA ALA A 47 -27.48 -29.09 23.82
C ALA A 47 -28.48 -29.61 22.77
N PRO A 48 -28.76 -30.92 22.70
CA PRO A 48 -29.73 -31.47 21.74
C PRO A 48 -31.14 -30.87 21.80
N ASP A 49 -31.51 -30.26 22.94
CA ASP A 49 -32.79 -29.61 23.20
C ASP A 49 -32.69 -28.08 23.29
N ASP A 50 -31.64 -27.46 22.70
CA ASP A 50 -31.47 -26.01 22.77
C ASP A 50 -32.68 -25.25 22.20
N PRO A 51 -33.24 -24.28 22.93
CA PRO A 51 -34.38 -23.50 22.45
C PRO A 51 -34.14 -22.77 21.13
N GLU A 52 -32.89 -22.51 20.74
CA GLU A 52 -32.57 -21.89 19.44
C GLU A 52 -33.05 -22.73 18.25
N PHE A 53 -33.22 -24.05 18.45
CA PHE A 53 -33.72 -24.95 17.41
C PHE A 53 -35.21 -24.74 17.04
N THR A 54 -35.89 -23.85 17.76
CA THR A 54 -37.22 -23.35 17.34
C THR A 54 -37.13 -22.37 16.17
N MET A 55 -35.99 -21.68 16.02
CA MET A 55 -35.74 -20.67 14.99
C MET A 55 -34.86 -21.22 13.86
N PHE A 56 -33.86 -22.03 14.20
CA PHE A 56 -32.94 -22.65 13.26
C PHE A 56 -33.07 -24.18 13.28
N PRO A 57 -32.72 -24.90 12.20
CA PRO A 57 -32.56 -26.35 12.30
C PRO A 57 -31.51 -26.70 13.38
N PRO A 58 -31.61 -27.89 14.01
CA PRO A 58 -30.56 -28.38 14.90
C PRO A 58 -29.19 -28.34 14.22
N HIS A 59 -28.20 -27.76 14.88
CA HIS A 59 -26.87 -27.55 14.34
C HIS A 59 -25.83 -27.45 15.47
N CYS A 60 -24.57 -27.77 15.18
CA CYS A 60 -23.44 -27.61 16.12
C CYS A 60 -23.73 -28.17 17.52
N ILE A 61 -24.38 -29.34 17.57
CA ILE A 61 -24.72 -30.02 18.81
C ILE A 61 -23.43 -30.51 19.47
N GLU A 62 -23.31 -30.32 20.78
CA GLU A 62 -22.19 -30.79 21.60
C GLU A 62 -21.86 -32.27 21.31
N GLY A 63 -20.57 -32.55 21.12
CA GLY A 63 -20.07 -33.89 20.84
C GLY A 63 -20.24 -34.38 19.40
N THR A 64 -20.81 -33.56 18.51
CA THR A 64 -20.89 -33.86 17.07
C THR A 64 -19.73 -33.21 16.30
N ALA A 65 -19.40 -33.77 15.13
CA ALA A 65 -18.40 -33.18 14.24
C ALA A 65 -18.78 -31.76 13.80
N GLU A 66 -20.07 -31.43 13.74
CA GLU A 66 -20.55 -30.08 13.39
C GLU A 66 -19.99 -28.99 14.30
N ALA A 67 -19.78 -29.31 15.58
CA ALA A 67 -19.27 -28.38 16.59
C ALA A 67 -17.73 -28.28 16.59
N GLU A 68 -17.04 -29.01 15.71
CA GLU A 68 -15.58 -28.94 15.57
C GLU A 68 -15.16 -27.77 14.68
N ILE A 69 -14.02 -27.15 15.01
CA ILE A 69 -13.34 -26.22 14.12
C ILE A 69 -12.93 -26.96 12.85
N ILE A 70 -13.05 -26.32 11.69
CA ILE A 70 -12.62 -26.91 10.42
C ILE A 70 -11.13 -27.32 10.46
N PRO A 71 -10.74 -28.45 9.85
CA PRO A 71 -9.35 -28.95 9.89
C PRO A 71 -8.29 -27.94 9.43
N GLU A 72 -8.66 -27.06 8.50
CA GLU A 72 -7.76 -26.04 7.94
C GLU A 72 -7.30 -25.02 8.99
N LEU A 73 -8.10 -24.81 10.05
CA LEU A 73 -7.83 -23.86 11.12
C LEU A 73 -7.44 -24.52 12.45
N SER A 74 -7.69 -25.82 12.62
CA SER A 74 -7.42 -26.54 13.88
C SER A 74 -5.93 -26.62 14.24
N GLN A 75 -5.03 -26.37 13.28
CA GLN A 75 -3.58 -26.35 13.48
C GLN A 75 -3.05 -25.10 14.18
N TYR A 76 -3.84 -24.01 14.22
CA TYR A 76 -3.41 -22.74 14.82
C TYR A 76 -3.79 -22.70 16.31
N SER A 77 -2.84 -22.33 17.16
CA SER A 77 -3.07 -22.27 18.61
C SER A 77 -4.12 -21.23 18.96
N GLY A 78 -5.01 -21.58 19.89
CA GLY A 78 -6.06 -20.69 20.37
C GLY A 78 -6.91 -21.38 21.44
N GLU A 79 -7.65 -20.58 22.20
CA GLU A 79 -8.55 -21.09 23.22
C GLU A 79 -9.97 -21.18 22.65
N VAL A 80 -10.60 -22.36 22.77
CA VAL A 80 -11.99 -22.54 22.39
C VAL A 80 -12.91 -22.00 23.47
N ILE A 81 -13.82 -21.12 23.09
CA ILE A 81 -14.88 -20.58 23.93
C ILE A 81 -16.21 -21.05 23.35
N PRO A 82 -16.89 -22.03 23.98
CA PRO A 82 -18.20 -22.46 23.55
C PRO A 82 -19.23 -21.34 23.81
N LYS A 83 -20.12 -21.12 22.84
CA LYS A 83 -21.23 -20.18 22.94
C LYS A 83 -22.51 -20.83 22.43
N LYS A 84 -23.65 -20.31 22.90
CA LYS A 84 -25.00 -20.77 22.48
C LYS A 84 -25.80 -19.70 21.75
N ARG A 85 -25.25 -18.50 21.61
CA ARG A 85 -25.96 -17.33 21.08
C ARG A 85 -25.03 -16.57 20.15
N PHE A 86 -25.58 -15.64 19.39
CA PHE A 86 -24.86 -14.97 18.29
C PHE A 86 -23.58 -14.26 18.76
N SER A 87 -23.69 -13.45 19.81
CA SER A 87 -22.54 -12.74 20.37
C SER A 87 -21.63 -13.68 21.16
N GLY A 88 -20.33 -13.59 20.88
CA GLY A 88 -19.29 -14.23 21.67
C GLY A 88 -19.24 -13.79 23.13
N PHE A 89 -19.87 -12.67 23.50
CA PHE A 89 -19.91 -12.15 24.86
C PHE A 89 -21.07 -12.71 25.69
N PHE A 90 -22.13 -13.19 25.04
CA PHE A 90 -23.35 -13.57 25.75
C PHE A 90 -23.19 -14.93 26.45
N GLY A 91 -23.11 -14.91 27.79
CA GLY A 91 -23.04 -16.12 28.60
C GLY A 91 -21.73 -16.90 28.43
N THR A 92 -20.63 -16.22 28.11
CA THR A 92 -19.30 -16.83 27.91
C THR A 92 -18.24 -16.14 28.80
N PRO A 93 -17.06 -16.75 29.01
CA PRO A 93 -15.95 -16.11 29.73
C PRO A 93 -15.18 -15.06 28.90
N LEU A 94 -15.59 -14.74 27.67
CA LEU A 94 -14.83 -13.86 26.77
C LEU A 94 -14.59 -12.48 27.37
N GLU A 95 -15.60 -11.90 28.03
CA GLU A 95 -15.50 -10.57 28.63
C GLU A 95 -14.40 -10.51 29.71
N GLY A 96 -14.41 -11.46 30.65
CA GLY A 96 -13.37 -11.55 31.68
C GLY A 96 -11.97 -11.73 31.09
N LYS A 97 -11.86 -12.57 30.05
CA LYS A 97 -10.58 -12.81 29.37
C LYS A 97 -10.03 -11.57 28.67
N LEU A 98 -10.88 -10.81 27.98
CA LEU A 98 -10.47 -9.55 27.34
C LEU A 98 -10.14 -8.48 28.37
N ALA A 99 -10.85 -8.44 29.50
CA ALA A 99 -10.52 -7.53 30.61
C ALA A 99 -9.14 -7.83 31.23
N ASP A 100 -8.78 -9.11 31.35
CA ASP A 100 -7.46 -9.54 31.83
C ASP A 100 -6.35 -9.22 30.81
N LEU A 101 -6.61 -9.43 29.52
CA LEU A 101 -5.64 -9.19 28.44
C LEU A 101 -5.39 -7.71 28.14
N LYS A 102 -6.40 -6.85 28.33
CA LYS A 102 -6.36 -5.42 27.96
C LYS A 102 -5.82 -5.17 26.54
N PRO A 103 -6.43 -5.77 25.51
CA PRO A 103 -5.93 -5.67 24.15
C PRO A 103 -6.01 -4.23 23.63
N GLU A 104 -5.03 -3.85 22.79
CA GLU A 104 -5.06 -2.56 22.07
C GLU A 104 -6.17 -2.52 21.02
N ALA A 105 -6.49 -3.67 20.42
CA ALA A 105 -7.60 -3.85 19.51
C ALA A 105 -8.09 -5.30 19.52
N VAL A 106 -9.37 -5.49 19.16
CA VAL A 106 -9.99 -6.82 18.97
C VAL A 106 -10.26 -7.02 17.49
N VAL A 107 -9.63 -8.03 16.88
CA VAL A 107 -9.86 -8.40 15.49
C VAL A 107 -10.96 -9.47 15.43
N VAL A 108 -12.03 -9.22 14.68
CA VAL A 108 -13.16 -10.16 14.56
C VAL A 108 -13.28 -10.63 13.10
N CYS A 109 -13.25 -11.96 12.90
CA CYS A 109 -13.40 -12.59 11.60
C CYS A 109 -14.21 -13.91 11.68
N GLY A 110 -14.73 -14.39 10.55
CA GLY A 110 -15.48 -15.64 10.47
C GLY A 110 -16.68 -15.62 9.51
N VAL A 111 -17.58 -16.59 9.68
CA VAL A 111 -18.81 -16.71 8.88
C VAL A 111 -20.04 -16.17 9.61
N CYS A 112 -21.13 -16.01 8.88
CA CYS A 112 -22.36 -15.36 9.32
C CYS A 112 -22.08 -13.90 9.69
N THR A 113 -21.57 -13.12 8.72
CA THR A 113 -21.20 -11.71 8.92
C THR A 113 -22.30 -10.88 9.58
N ASP A 114 -23.55 -11.11 9.19
CA ASP A 114 -24.75 -10.43 9.66
C ASP A 114 -25.31 -10.97 10.99
N ILE A 115 -24.76 -12.07 11.49
CA ILE A 115 -25.20 -12.71 12.75
C ILE A 115 -24.03 -12.68 13.75
N CYS A 116 -23.23 -13.74 13.82
CA CYS A 116 -22.23 -13.92 14.87
C CYS A 116 -21.14 -12.85 14.86
N VAL A 117 -20.66 -12.46 13.67
CA VAL A 117 -19.63 -11.40 13.53
C VAL A 117 -20.22 -10.06 13.97
N LEU A 118 -21.33 -9.62 13.37
CA LEU A 118 -21.99 -8.35 13.68
C LEU A 118 -22.32 -8.19 15.16
N HIS A 119 -22.94 -9.21 15.79
CA HIS A 119 -23.35 -9.13 17.19
C HIS A 119 -22.15 -9.11 18.14
N SER A 120 -21.08 -9.86 17.83
CA SER A 120 -19.85 -9.84 18.63
C SER A 120 -19.11 -8.50 18.49
N VAL A 121 -19.10 -7.91 17.29
CA VAL A 121 -18.53 -6.57 17.05
C VAL A 121 -19.32 -5.51 17.81
N ALA A 122 -20.65 -5.56 17.78
CA ALA A 122 -21.50 -4.64 18.53
C ALA A 122 -21.22 -4.71 20.04
N ASP A 123 -21.14 -5.91 20.60
CA ASP A 123 -20.86 -6.08 22.04
C ASP A 123 -19.44 -5.66 22.45
N ALA A 124 -18.44 -5.86 21.58
CA ALA A 124 -17.09 -5.36 21.80
C ALA A 124 -17.04 -3.83 21.76
N ARG A 125 -17.70 -3.20 20.78
CA ARG A 125 -17.77 -1.73 20.65
C ARG A 125 -18.54 -1.08 21.80
N ASN A 126 -19.61 -1.71 22.28
CA ASN A 126 -20.35 -1.26 23.47
C ASN A 126 -19.55 -1.37 24.78
N ARG A 127 -18.40 -2.05 24.76
CA ARG A 127 -17.43 -2.16 25.86
C ARG A 127 -16.17 -1.32 25.59
N ASP A 128 -16.25 -0.38 24.66
CA ASP A 128 -15.20 0.56 24.27
C ASP A 128 -13.94 -0.07 23.67
N TYR A 129 -13.94 -1.36 23.32
CA TYR A 129 -12.81 -1.95 22.61
C TYR A 129 -12.68 -1.33 21.21
N PRO A 130 -11.47 -0.95 20.79
CA PRO A 130 -11.17 -0.75 19.38
C PRO A 130 -11.37 -2.07 18.63
N VAL A 131 -12.16 -2.07 17.56
CA VAL A 131 -12.48 -3.29 16.80
C VAL A 131 -12.05 -3.14 15.35
N GLU A 132 -11.37 -4.16 14.85
CA GLU A 132 -11.04 -4.29 13.43
C GLU A 132 -11.78 -5.50 12.82
N VAL A 133 -12.29 -5.33 11.61
CA VAL A 133 -12.97 -6.39 10.85
C VAL A 133 -12.30 -6.54 9.49
N PRO A 134 -11.46 -7.58 9.27
CA PRO A 134 -10.86 -7.83 7.97
C PRO A 134 -11.94 -8.37 7.02
N ILE A 135 -12.34 -7.55 6.04
CA ILE A 135 -13.52 -7.83 5.20
C ILE A 135 -13.33 -9.06 4.30
N ASP A 136 -12.09 -9.38 3.98
CA ASP A 136 -11.69 -10.57 3.23
C ASP A 136 -11.52 -11.83 4.09
N CYS A 137 -11.81 -11.71 5.40
CA CYS A 137 -11.91 -12.79 6.39
C CYS A 137 -13.32 -12.91 6.98
N ALA A 138 -14.32 -12.23 6.40
CA ALA A 138 -15.71 -12.31 6.81
C ALA A 138 -16.57 -12.79 5.64
N ALA A 139 -17.54 -13.69 5.88
CA ALA A 139 -18.53 -14.08 4.86
C ALA A 139 -19.90 -14.36 5.46
N ALA A 140 -20.96 -14.20 4.65
CA ALA A 140 -22.30 -14.66 4.97
C ALA A 140 -22.86 -15.47 3.79
N ALA A 141 -23.96 -16.19 4.02
CA ALA A 141 -24.63 -16.97 2.98
C ALA A 141 -25.21 -16.10 1.84
N ASN A 142 -25.43 -14.80 2.10
CA ASN A 142 -26.01 -13.87 1.15
C ASN A 142 -25.22 -12.54 1.10
N ASP A 143 -24.82 -12.13 -0.12
CA ASP A 143 -23.98 -10.95 -0.34
C ASP A 143 -24.65 -9.65 0.13
N LYS A 144 -25.99 -9.55 0.05
CA LYS A 144 -26.73 -8.35 0.48
C LYS A 144 -26.67 -8.16 2.00
N VAL A 145 -26.85 -9.23 2.77
CA VAL A 145 -26.79 -9.14 4.25
C VAL A 145 -25.35 -8.98 4.72
N HIS A 146 -24.38 -9.58 4.01
CA HIS A 146 -22.96 -9.37 4.24
C HIS A 146 -22.57 -7.89 4.11
N LEU A 147 -22.94 -7.25 2.99
CA LEU A 147 -22.64 -5.84 2.75
C LEU A 147 -23.34 -4.92 3.76
N PHE A 148 -24.61 -5.19 4.08
CA PHE A 148 -25.34 -4.47 5.12
C PHE A 148 -24.61 -4.53 6.47
N ALA A 149 -24.16 -5.72 6.88
CA ALA A 149 -23.46 -5.90 8.15
C ALA A 149 -22.12 -5.16 8.19
N LEU A 150 -21.33 -5.22 7.11
CA LEU A 150 -20.07 -4.46 7.01
C LEU A 150 -20.30 -2.95 7.09
N GLU A 151 -21.27 -2.43 6.35
CA GLU A 151 -21.61 -1.00 6.38
C GLU A 151 -22.11 -0.58 7.77
N HIS A 152 -22.94 -1.39 8.41
CA HIS A 152 -23.41 -1.12 9.77
C HIS A 152 -22.26 -1.12 10.80
N MET A 153 -21.35 -2.10 10.72
CA MET A 153 -20.17 -2.17 11.58
C MET A 153 -19.27 -0.94 11.43
N GLU A 154 -19.05 -0.48 10.20
CA GLU A 154 -18.22 0.70 9.95
C GLU A 154 -18.90 2.01 10.35
N LYS A 155 -20.10 2.26 9.81
CA LYS A 155 -20.76 3.57 9.88
C LYS A 155 -21.49 3.81 11.19
N VAL A 156 -21.97 2.76 11.85
CA VAL A 156 -22.79 2.87 13.07
C VAL A 156 -21.99 2.45 14.29
N LEU A 157 -21.36 1.28 14.26
CA LEU A 157 -20.63 0.74 15.41
C LEU A 157 -19.21 1.31 15.53
N GLY A 158 -18.67 1.93 14.46
CA GLY A 158 -17.33 2.52 14.45
C GLY A 158 -16.20 1.50 14.44
N ALA A 159 -16.45 0.29 13.94
CA ALA A 159 -15.40 -0.69 13.68
C ALA A 159 -14.58 -0.29 12.45
N LYS A 160 -13.28 -0.53 12.47
CA LYS A 160 -12.39 -0.26 11.34
C LYS A 160 -12.42 -1.45 10.39
N LEU A 161 -12.88 -1.25 9.15
CA LEU A 161 -12.80 -2.28 8.11
C LEU A 161 -11.37 -2.36 7.57
N THR A 162 -10.80 -3.56 7.58
CA THR A 162 -9.43 -3.82 7.11
C THR A 162 -9.42 -4.91 6.04
N ARG A 163 -8.25 -5.23 5.50
CA ARG A 163 -8.02 -6.38 4.60
C ARG A 163 -6.73 -7.07 5.01
N VAL A 164 -6.70 -8.39 4.91
CA VAL A 164 -5.48 -9.17 5.09
C VAL A 164 -4.57 -8.93 3.89
N THR A 165 -3.56 -8.09 4.08
CA THR A 165 -2.49 -7.93 3.10
C THR A 165 -1.71 -9.24 3.02
N VAL A 166 -1.45 -9.70 1.79
CA VAL A 166 -0.70 -10.93 1.53
C VAL A 166 0.68 -10.80 2.18
N GLY A 167 0.84 -11.43 3.34
CA GLY A 167 2.13 -11.72 3.92
C GLY A 167 2.82 -12.81 3.11
N GLN A 168 3.65 -12.40 2.15
CA GLN A 168 4.99 -12.97 2.19
C GLN A 168 5.51 -12.66 3.61
N LEU A 169 6.14 -13.61 4.33
CA LEU A 169 7.15 -13.28 5.37
C LEU A 169 7.80 -11.98 4.91
N PRO A 170 7.81 -10.85 5.68
CA PRO A 170 8.11 -9.55 5.10
C PRO A 170 9.38 -9.72 4.30
N LYS A 171 9.21 -9.85 2.99
CA LYS A 171 10.28 -9.68 2.06
C LYS A 171 10.48 -8.22 2.31
N LEU A 172 11.58 -7.89 3.00
CA LEU A 172 12.00 -6.51 3.15
C LEU A 172 11.65 -5.85 1.83
N ARG A 173 10.74 -4.87 1.89
CA ARG A 173 10.16 -4.25 0.71
C ARG A 173 11.27 -3.89 -0.29
N PHE A 174 12.45 -3.64 0.26
CA PHE A 174 13.73 -3.47 -0.39
C PHE A 174 14.71 -4.58 0.00
N GLU A 175 15.22 -5.30 -1.00
CA GLU A 175 16.37 -6.19 -0.82
C GLU A 175 17.66 -5.39 -0.98
N ILE A 176 18.45 -5.28 0.10
CA ILE A 176 19.73 -4.58 0.07
C ILE A 176 20.81 -5.47 -0.57
N PRO A 177 21.46 -5.05 -1.67
CA PRO A 177 22.50 -5.83 -2.32
C PRO A 177 23.72 -6.06 -1.44
N ASP A 178 24.39 -7.21 -1.61
CA ASP A 178 25.59 -7.55 -0.84
C ASP A 178 26.72 -6.53 -1.04
N SER A 179 26.85 -5.94 -2.24
CA SER A 179 27.84 -4.88 -2.51
C SER A 179 27.59 -3.62 -1.68
N VAL A 180 26.32 -3.26 -1.46
CA VAL A 180 25.95 -2.14 -0.59
C VAL A 180 26.29 -2.47 0.85
N LEU A 181 25.97 -3.69 1.32
CA LEU A 181 26.31 -4.15 2.67
C LEU A 181 27.82 -4.26 2.91
N ALA A 182 28.59 -4.61 1.89
CA ALA A 182 30.05 -4.64 1.93
C ALA A 182 30.68 -3.23 2.00
N GLY A 183 29.90 -2.18 1.72
CA GLY A 183 30.36 -0.80 1.68
C GLY A 183 30.98 -0.39 0.34
N ASP A 184 30.76 -1.16 -0.74
CA ASP A 184 31.33 -0.88 -2.07
C ASP A 184 30.82 0.44 -2.67
N THR A 185 29.61 0.84 -2.27
CA THR A 185 28.97 2.09 -2.71
C THR A 185 29.23 3.26 -1.77
N SER A 186 30.05 3.06 -0.73
CA SER A 186 30.35 4.09 0.26
C SER A 186 31.56 4.92 -0.15
N ASP A 187 31.58 6.19 0.26
CA ASP A 187 32.79 6.99 0.07
C ASP A 187 33.95 6.40 0.86
N ILE A 188 35.10 6.26 0.21
CA ILE A 188 36.28 5.57 0.76
C ILE A 188 36.77 6.14 2.09
N TYR A 189 36.51 7.43 2.38
CA TYR A 189 36.93 8.05 3.63
C TYR A 189 36.14 7.52 4.83
N PHE A 190 34.88 7.08 4.67
CA PHE A 190 34.14 6.43 5.76
C PHE A 190 34.71 5.05 6.08
N VAL A 191 35.00 4.26 5.06
CA VAL A 191 35.64 2.94 5.21
C VAL A 191 36.98 3.10 5.95
N ARG A 192 37.81 4.05 5.52
CA ARG A 192 39.10 4.36 6.17
C ARG A 192 38.94 4.84 7.61
N ALA A 193 37.94 5.68 7.89
CA ALA A 193 37.67 6.15 9.24
C ALA A 193 37.29 5.01 10.18
N VAL A 194 36.39 4.12 9.76
CA VAL A 194 36.00 2.92 10.52
C VAL A 194 37.19 1.99 10.72
N GLU A 195 38.04 1.79 9.71
CA GLU A 195 39.24 0.96 9.81
C GLU A 195 40.26 1.52 10.82
N ILE A 196 40.48 2.84 10.82
CA ILE A 196 41.35 3.52 11.80
C ILE A 196 40.78 3.33 13.21
N LEU A 197 39.50 3.59 13.41
CA LEU A 197 38.83 3.42 14.70
C LEU A 197 38.92 1.97 15.20
N LYS A 198 38.79 0.99 14.30
CA LYS A 198 38.97 -0.43 14.62
C LYS A 198 40.39 -0.75 15.07
N LYS A 199 41.41 -0.22 14.38
CA LYS A 199 42.83 -0.40 14.74
C LYS A 199 43.19 0.23 16.08
N GLU A 200 42.57 1.35 16.41
CA GLU A 200 42.72 2.03 17.70
C GLU A 200 41.87 1.43 18.82
N GLY A 201 41.02 0.43 18.53
CA GLY A 201 40.12 -0.17 19.51
C GLY A 201 39.00 0.78 19.99
N ILE A 202 38.63 1.77 19.18
CA ILE A 202 37.64 2.82 19.51
C ILE A 202 36.34 2.51 18.78
N ASN A 203 35.28 2.12 19.50
CA ASN A 203 33.95 1.89 18.91
C ASN A 203 32.83 2.44 19.81
N PRO A 204 32.73 3.77 19.95
CA PRO A 204 31.77 4.36 20.87
C PRO A 204 30.34 4.18 20.37
N VAL A 205 29.39 4.13 21.30
CA VAL A 205 27.98 4.38 20.97
C VAL A 205 27.84 5.85 20.63
N ALA A 206 27.41 6.14 19.41
CA ALA A 206 27.31 7.51 18.90
C ALA A 206 25.94 7.73 18.26
N THR A 207 25.38 8.92 18.47
CA THR A 207 24.09 9.35 17.91
C THR A 207 24.32 10.24 16.70
N MET A 208 23.86 9.78 15.54
CA MET A 208 23.83 10.49 14.27
C MET A 208 22.42 11.02 14.02
N GLU A 209 22.30 12.28 13.59
CA GLU A 209 21.03 12.86 13.13
C GLU A 209 21.11 13.23 11.66
N VAL A 210 20.07 12.86 10.90
CA VAL A 210 19.94 13.13 9.48
C VAL A 210 18.82 14.14 9.24
N PHE A 211 19.12 15.21 8.50
CA PHE A 211 18.18 16.29 8.19
C PHE A 211 18.40 16.83 6.77
N ALA A 212 17.35 17.43 6.21
CA ALA A 212 17.38 17.95 4.83
C ALA A 212 17.72 19.44 4.73
N ASN A 213 18.12 19.89 3.54
CA ASN A 213 18.37 21.31 3.23
C ASN A 213 17.12 22.09 2.73
N ARG A 214 16.01 21.41 2.48
CA ARG A 214 14.70 21.97 2.10
C ARG A 214 13.60 21.04 2.59
N GLY A 215 12.33 21.48 2.59
CA GLY A 215 11.20 20.61 2.91
C GLY A 215 10.75 19.75 1.72
N GLY A 216 9.92 18.75 1.98
CA GLY A 216 9.39 17.84 0.96
C GLY A 216 8.61 16.66 1.55
N ILE A 217 8.42 15.62 0.74
CA ILE A 217 7.84 14.34 1.13
C ILE A 217 8.97 13.35 1.40
N LEU A 218 9.02 12.79 2.61
CA LEU A 218 10.05 11.82 2.97
C LEU A 218 9.78 10.50 2.25
N CYS A 219 10.77 10.01 1.51
CA CYS A 219 10.69 8.73 0.84
C CYS A 219 12.04 8.02 0.86
N GLY A 220 12.00 6.68 0.87
CA GLY A 220 13.16 5.80 0.97
C GLY A 220 13.53 5.42 2.40
N ILE A 221 12.75 5.85 3.41
CA ILE A 221 13.05 5.52 4.80
C ILE A 221 12.84 4.02 5.09
N GLU A 222 11.91 3.36 4.38
CA GLU A 222 11.75 1.90 4.49
C GLU A 222 12.95 1.12 3.95
N GLU A 223 13.61 1.60 2.89
CA GLU A 223 14.85 1.01 2.37
C GLU A 223 16.02 1.24 3.35
N VAL A 224 16.09 2.44 3.95
CA VAL A 224 17.09 2.72 5.00
C VAL A 224 16.86 1.84 6.23
N LYS A 225 15.63 1.59 6.66
CA LYS A 225 15.34 0.65 7.75
C LYS A 225 15.82 -0.75 7.41
N ALA A 226 15.57 -1.22 6.18
CA ALA A 226 16.04 -2.53 5.72
C ALA A 226 17.58 -2.65 5.73
N LEU A 227 18.28 -1.57 5.38
CA LEU A 227 19.75 -1.48 5.49
C LEU A 227 20.20 -1.56 6.94
N LEU A 228 19.64 -0.71 7.81
CA LEU A 228 20.04 -0.61 9.21
C LEU A 228 19.69 -1.86 10.02
N GLU A 229 18.59 -2.54 9.71
CA GLU A 229 18.22 -3.80 10.34
C GLU A 229 19.27 -4.89 10.11
N LYS A 230 19.85 -4.95 8.90
CA LYS A 230 20.94 -5.87 8.54
C LYS A 230 22.31 -5.44 9.08
N ALA A 231 22.56 -4.12 9.14
CA ALA A 231 23.86 -3.56 9.50
C ALA A 231 24.11 -3.48 11.02
N LEU A 232 23.07 -3.12 11.79
CA LEU A 232 23.22 -2.77 13.20
C LEU A 232 23.15 -4.00 14.12
N PRO A 233 23.99 -4.08 15.16
CA PRO A 233 24.03 -5.22 16.09
C PRO A 233 22.71 -5.34 16.88
N GLU A 234 22.19 -6.56 16.98
CA GLU A 234 21.01 -6.86 17.80
C GLU A 234 21.31 -6.56 19.28
N GLY A 235 20.46 -5.73 19.91
CA GLY A 235 20.56 -5.38 21.33
C GLY A 235 21.42 -4.16 21.67
N ASN A 236 22.12 -3.55 20.71
CA ASN A 236 22.85 -2.29 20.91
C ASN A 236 22.60 -1.31 19.77
N ARG A 237 21.32 -1.04 19.54
CA ARG A 237 20.84 -0.11 18.53
C ARG A 237 19.55 0.56 18.99
N GLU A 238 19.39 1.81 18.58
CA GLU A 238 18.17 2.57 18.71
C GLU A 238 18.05 3.46 17.47
N VAL A 239 17.00 3.25 16.67
CA VAL A 239 16.78 4.04 15.45
C VAL A 239 15.42 4.69 15.53
N TRP A 240 15.37 5.99 15.25
CA TRP A 240 14.14 6.76 15.18
C TRP A 240 14.00 7.39 13.80
N ALA A 241 12.80 7.40 13.24
CA ALA A 241 12.55 8.02 11.95
C ALA A 241 11.14 8.59 11.84
N LEU A 242 10.94 9.55 10.93
CA LEU A 242 9.61 9.88 10.44
C LEU A 242 9.09 8.71 9.58
N SER A 243 7.77 8.64 9.40
CA SER A 243 7.16 7.60 8.56
C SER A 243 7.33 7.92 7.08
N GLU A 244 7.41 6.90 6.23
CA GLU A 244 7.40 7.04 4.77
C GLU A 244 6.17 7.83 4.30
N GLY A 245 6.37 8.78 3.39
CA GLY A 245 5.32 9.67 2.86
C GLY A 245 5.00 10.88 3.74
N GLU A 246 5.61 11.03 4.92
CA GLU A 246 5.38 12.21 5.76
C GLU A 246 6.04 13.47 5.17
N LEU A 247 5.38 14.62 5.36
CA LEU A 247 5.96 15.92 5.09
C LEU A 247 7.09 16.23 6.09
N PHE A 248 8.19 16.80 5.62
CA PHE A 248 9.26 17.31 6.48
C PHE A 248 9.67 18.73 6.08
N GLN A 249 10.24 19.46 7.04
CA GLN A 249 10.71 20.83 6.85
C GLN A 249 12.23 20.91 6.68
N ASN A 250 12.71 22.06 6.20
CA ASN A 250 14.14 22.35 6.17
C ASN A 250 14.75 22.21 7.58
N LYS A 251 15.87 21.48 7.68
CA LYS A 251 16.57 21.16 8.94
C LYS A 251 15.78 20.33 9.95
N GLU A 252 14.62 19.80 9.60
CA GLU A 252 13.94 18.81 10.43
C GLU A 252 14.74 17.50 10.45
N VAL A 253 14.97 16.94 11.63
CA VAL A 253 15.60 15.63 11.77
C VAL A 253 14.58 14.57 11.36
N VAL A 254 14.91 13.83 10.30
CA VAL A 254 14.04 12.78 9.71
C VAL A 254 14.44 11.38 10.14
N LEU A 255 15.70 11.18 10.53
CA LEU A 255 16.27 9.91 10.95
C LEU A 255 17.33 10.18 12.03
N ARG A 256 17.32 9.35 13.07
CA ARG A 256 18.32 9.32 14.14
C ARG A 256 18.78 7.89 14.35
N ILE A 257 20.09 7.70 14.40
CA ILE A 257 20.74 6.39 14.59
C ILE A 257 21.63 6.48 15.81
N THR A 258 21.38 5.66 16.83
CA THR A 258 22.21 5.52 18.03
C THR A 258 22.67 4.07 18.12
N ALA A 259 23.95 3.83 17.88
CA ALA A 259 24.58 2.50 17.87
C ALA A 259 26.11 2.64 17.94
N PRO A 260 26.89 1.55 18.11
CA PRO A 260 28.33 1.60 17.94
C PRO A 260 28.73 2.12 16.55
N TYR A 261 29.52 3.20 16.48
CA TYR A 261 29.78 3.91 15.22
C TYR A 261 30.34 3.02 14.10
N GLN A 262 31.18 2.03 14.43
CA GLN A 262 31.75 1.12 13.42
C GLN A 262 30.69 0.26 12.71
N SER A 263 29.48 0.12 13.27
CA SER A 263 28.39 -0.66 12.66
C SER A 263 27.64 0.08 11.55
N TYR A 264 27.67 1.42 11.53
CA TYR A 264 26.89 2.21 10.56
C TYR A 264 27.62 3.35 9.89
N GLY A 265 28.78 3.78 10.41
CA GLY A 265 29.52 4.91 9.86
C GLY A 265 29.92 4.73 8.39
N VAL A 266 30.06 3.49 7.91
CA VAL A 266 30.32 3.21 6.49
C VAL A 266 29.11 3.49 5.59
N TYR A 267 27.88 3.47 6.11
CA TYR A 267 26.66 3.53 5.31
C TYR A 267 26.12 4.95 5.08
N GLU A 268 26.87 5.99 5.48
CA GLU A 268 26.43 7.38 5.34
C GLU A 268 26.10 7.77 3.91
N THR A 269 27.00 7.49 2.96
CA THR A 269 26.75 7.71 1.53
C THR A 269 25.47 7.00 1.06
N VAL A 270 25.18 5.81 1.59
CA VAL A 270 24.07 4.96 1.17
C VAL A 270 22.73 5.52 1.63
N TYR A 271 22.53 5.72 2.94
CA TYR A 271 21.23 6.19 3.44
C TYR A 271 20.96 7.63 3.02
N LEU A 272 21.99 8.48 2.85
CA LEU A 272 21.80 9.82 2.29
C LEU A 272 21.37 9.78 0.82
N GLY A 273 22.00 8.92 0.00
CA GLY A 273 21.66 8.75 -1.40
C GLY A 273 20.24 8.24 -1.62
N ILE A 274 19.82 7.24 -0.84
CA ILE A 274 18.45 6.70 -0.84
C ILE A 274 17.46 7.81 -0.54
N LEU A 275 17.61 8.49 0.61
CA LEU A 275 16.66 9.52 1.04
C LEU A 275 16.63 10.70 0.05
N ALA A 276 17.78 11.09 -0.49
CA ALA A 276 17.88 12.27 -1.36
C ALA A 276 17.10 12.11 -2.67
N HIS A 277 17.32 11.02 -3.41
CA HIS A 277 16.65 10.79 -4.67
C HIS A 277 15.17 10.45 -4.47
N CYS A 278 14.86 9.53 -3.54
CA CYS A 278 13.50 9.09 -3.29
C CYS A 278 12.62 10.26 -2.82
N SER A 279 13.09 11.08 -1.88
CA SER A 279 12.34 12.25 -1.41
C SER A 279 12.20 13.32 -2.50
N GLY A 280 13.18 13.47 -3.39
CA GLY A 280 13.09 14.36 -4.55
C GLY A 280 11.96 13.96 -5.50
N TRP A 281 11.93 12.69 -5.91
CA TRP A 281 10.89 12.13 -6.78
C TRP A 281 9.51 12.17 -6.13
N ALA A 282 9.39 11.77 -4.86
CA ALA A 282 8.13 11.80 -4.13
C ALA A 282 7.57 13.22 -3.98
N THR A 283 8.46 14.21 -3.75
CA THR A 283 8.05 15.62 -3.67
C THR A 283 7.53 16.12 -5.01
N ALA A 284 8.21 15.85 -6.12
CA ALA A 284 7.75 16.25 -7.45
C ALA A 284 6.41 15.58 -7.83
N ALA A 285 6.24 14.30 -7.50
CA ALA A 285 4.96 13.62 -7.69
C ALA A 285 3.83 14.26 -6.87
N LYS A 286 4.11 14.64 -5.62
CA LYS A 286 3.14 15.34 -4.77
C LYS A 286 2.75 16.70 -5.34
N GLU A 287 3.72 17.45 -5.88
CA GLU A 287 3.45 18.72 -6.56
C GLU A 287 2.52 18.53 -7.78
N CYS A 288 2.70 17.46 -8.57
CA CYS A 288 1.78 17.12 -9.66
C CYS A 288 0.37 16.80 -9.16
N VAL A 289 0.26 15.99 -8.10
CA VAL A 289 -1.04 15.59 -7.50
C VAL A 289 -1.79 16.82 -6.99
N ASP A 290 -1.08 17.74 -6.31
CA ASP A 290 -1.67 18.98 -5.81
C ASP A 290 -2.07 19.92 -6.95
N ALA A 291 -1.26 20.01 -8.01
CA ALA A 291 -1.58 20.78 -9.21
C ALA A 291 -2.82 20.23 -9.95
N ALA A 292 -3.06 18.92 -9.91
CA ALA A 292 -4.16 18.26 -10.59
C ALA A 292 -5.51 18.35 -9.86
N ARG A 293 -5.56 18.96 -8.66
CA ARG A 293 -6.79 19.25 -7.89
C ARG A 293 -7.81 18.09 -7.84
N GLY A 294 -7.31 16.87 -7.64
CA GLY A 294 -8.12 15.64 -7.53
C GLY A 294 -8.18 14.77 -8.79
N ILE A 295 -7.70 15.24 -9.95
CA ILE A 295 -7.52 14.39 -11.13
C ILE A 295 -6.32 13.45 -10.87
N PRO A 296 -6.46 12.12 -11.02
CA PRO A 296 -5.39 11.18 -10.71
C PRO A 296 -4.16 11.33 -11.62
N ILE A 297 -2.97 11.21 -11.01
CA ILE A 297 -1.67 11.19 -11.70
C ILE A 297 -1.14 9.76 -11.77
N ILE A 298 -0.63 9.36 -12.95
CA ILE A 298 0.07 8.10 -13.17
C ILE A 298 1.52 8.41 -13.55
N SER A 299 2.48 7.73 -12.91
CA SER A 299 3.91 7.89 -13.20
C SER A 299 4.34 7.09 -14.44
N PHE A 300 4.88 7.79 -15.44
CA PHE A 300 5.46 7.26 -16.68
C PHE A 300 6.97 7.57 -16.82
N GLY A 301 7.63 7.92 -15.70
CA GLY A 301 9.00 8.42 -15.67
C GLY A 301 10.10 7.35 -15.81
N ALA A 302 9.77 6.06 -15.69
CA ALA A 302 10.74 4.97 -15.58
C ALA A 302 11.80 4.94 -16.70
N ARG A 303 11.42 5.41 -17.89
CA ARG A 303 12.26 5.46 -19.08
C ARG A 303 13.37 6.53 -19.06
N HIS A 304 13.33 7.48 -18.13
CA HIS A 304 14.30 8.60 -18.07
C HIS A 304 15.41 8.37 -17.02
N VAL A 305 15.29 7.32 -16.20
CA VAL A 305 16.29 6.97 -15.18
C VAL A 305 16.99 5.68 -15.53
N HIS A 306 18.12 5.42 -14.87
CA HIS A 306 18.83 4.14 -15.04
C HIS A 306 17.90 2.97 -14.68
N PRO A 307 17.87 1.87 -15.46
CA PRO A 307 16.89 0.79 -15.27
C PRO A 307 16.93 0.14 -13.88
N LEU A 308 18.10 0.14 -13.22
CA LEU A 308 18.24 -0.39 -11.85
C LEU A 308 17.51 0.45 -10.78
N VAL A 309 17.20 1.72 -11.05
CA VAL A 309 16.48 2.60 -10.13
C VAL A 309 15.06 2.92 -10.61
N ALA A 310 14.65 2.44 -11.79
CA ALA A 310 13.35 2.71 -12.37
C ALA A 310 12.18 2.31 -11.44
N GLY A 311 12.31 1.15 -10.77
CA GLY A 311 11.31 0.70 -9.80
C GLY A 311 11.26 1.57 -8.55
N ILE A 312 12.41 2.06 -8.08
CA ILE A 312 12.52 2.94 -6.91
C ILE A 312 11.91 4.31 -7.21
N MET A 313 12.17 4.86 -8.40
CA MET A 313 11.58 6.13 -8.85
C MET A 313 10.05 6.04 -8.93
N ASP A 314 9.51 4.99 -9.54
CA ASP A 314 8.05 4.80 -9.60
C ASP A 314 7.45 4.53 -8.22
N TYR A 315 8.13 3.78 -7.35
CA TYR A 315 7.73 3.62 -5.96
C TYR A 315 7.63 4.99 -5.25
N ALA A 316 8.65 5.84 -5.39
CA ALA A 316 8.64 7.19 -4.82
C ALA A 316 7.50 8.04 -5.39
N ALA A 317 7.18 7.91 -6.67
CA ALA A 317 6.04 8.59 -7.27
C ALA A 317 4.70 8.17 -6.65
N ILE A 318 4.52 6.88 -6.34
CA ILE A 318 3.35 6.37 -5.61
C ILE A 318 3.31 6.92 -4.19
N VAL A 319 4.44 6.93 -3.47
CA VAL A 319 4.53 7.53 -2.13
C VAL A 319 4.17 9.03 -2.16
N GLY A 320 4.55 9.73 -3.23
CA GLY A 320 4.15 11.12 -3.49
C GLY A 320 2.67 11.32 -3.83
N GLY A 321 1.91 10.24 -4.04
CA GLY A 321 0.46 10.29 -4.27
C GLY A 321 0.00 9.96 -5.69
N CYS A 322 0.90 9.52 -6.60
CA CYS A 322 0.45 8.95 -7.87
C CYS A 322 -0.41 7.70 -7.61
N VAL A 323 -1.51 7.54 -8.35
CA VAL A 323 -2.43 6.40 -8.17
C VAL A 323 -1.94 5.12 -8.85
N GLY A 324 -0.95 5.24 -9.73
CA GLY A 324 -0.39 4.14 -10.50
C GLY A 324 0.95 4.51 -11.13
N CYS A 325 1.65 3.50 -11.64
CA CYS A 325 2.92 3.67 -12.32
C CYS A 325 3.10 2.64 -13.44
N SER A 326 3.97 2.95 -14.40
CA SER A 326 4.19 2.10 -15.58
C SER A 326 5.17 0.94 -15.37
N SER A 327 6.13 1.04 -14.45
CA SER A 327 7.09 -0.04 -14.26
C SER A 327 6.51 -1.18 -13.43
N ILE A 328 6.75 -2.40 -13.90
CA ILE A 328 6.37 -3.63 -13.18
C ILE A 328 7.07 -3.70 -11.82
N SER A 329 8.35 -3.33 -11.78
CA SER A 329 9.15 -3.33 -10.54
C SER A 329 8.64 -2.29 -9.54
N GLY A 330 8.31 -1.08 -9.98
CA GLY A 330 7.75 -0.04 -9.12
C GLY A 330 6.37 -0.40 -8.58
N ALA A 331 5.50 -0.95 -9.42
CA ALA A 331 4.18 -1.43 -9.01
C ALA A 331 4.29 -2.56 -7.97
N LYS A 332 5.20 -3.52 -8.19
CA LYS A 332 5.49 -4.59 -7.24
C LYS A 332 6.02 -4.05 -5.90
N LEU A 333 6.95 -3.10 -5.91
CA LEU A 333 7.45 -2.45 -4.70
C LEU A 333 6.29 -1.72 -3.99
N ALA A 334 5.44 -1.03 -4.73
CA ALA A 334 4.29 -0.30 -4.20
C ALA A 334 3.16 -1.21 -3.69
N GLY A 335 3.13 -2.49 -4.09
CA GLY A 335 2.05 -3.42 -3.76
C GLY A 335 0.76 -3.17 -4.56
N ILE A 336 0.89 -2.63 -5.77
CA ILE A 336 -0.22 -2.31 -6.68
C ILE A 336 -0.02 -3.02 -8.03
N GLU A 337 -1.08 -3.06 -8.84
CA GLU A 337 -0.98 -3.51 -10.24
C GLU A 337 -0.37 -2.41 -11.12
N PRO A 338 0.54 -2.74 -12.04
CA PRO A 338 1.12 -1.77 -12.96
C PRO A 338 0.04 -1.23 -13.91
N SER A 339 0.13 0.06 -14.22
CA SER A 339 -0.79 0.75 -15.12
C SER A 339 -0.11 1.04 -16.47
N GLY A 340 -0.80 0.72 -17.56
CA GLY A 340 -0.30 0.97 -18.91
C GLY A 340 -1.42 1.10 -19.93
N THR A 341 -1.12 1.76 -21.05
CA THR A 341 -2.02 1.90 -22.20
C THR A 341 -1.48 1.10 -23.38
N ILE A 342 -2.28 0.99 -24.45
CA ILE A 342 -1.80 0.46 -25.72
C ILE A 342 -0.69 1.38 -26.26
N PRO A 343 0.51 0.87 -26.59
CA PRO A 343 1.60 1.68 -27.13
C PRO A 343 1.47 1.89 -28.65
N HIS A 344 2.00 3.01 -29.16
CA HIS A 344 2.07 3.28 -30.61
C HIS A 344 2.66 2.12 -31.41
N ALA A 345 3.67 1.43 -30.88
CA ALA A 345 4.31 0.31 -31.55
C ALA A 345 3.32 -0.80 -31.95
N LEU A 346 2.35 -1.12 -31.08
CA LEU A 346 1.34 -2.13 -31.39
C LEU A 346 0.42 -1.67 -32.52
N ILE A 347 -0.02 -0.41 -32.46
CA ILE A 347 -0.90 0.20 -33.47
C ILE A 347 -0.20 0.25 -34.82
N ILE A 348 1.06 0.69 -34.86
CA ILE A 348 1.87 0.79 -36.09
C ILE A 348 2.09 -0.58 -36.73
N ILE A 349 2.45 -1.61 -35.95
CA ILE A 349 2.68 -2.96 -36.48
C ILE A 349 1.40 -3.56 -37.07
N ILE A 350 0.25 -3.30 -36.44
CA ILE A 350 -1.06 -3.78 -36.92
C ILE A 350 -1.56 -2.95 -38.11
N GLY A 351 -1.16 -1.68 -38.18
CA GLY A 351 -1.48 -0.74 -39.26
C GLY A 351 -2.81 -0.01 -39.12
N GLU A 352 -3.54 -0.21 -38.01
CA GLU A 352 -4.86 0.39 -37.77
C GLU A 352 -5.19 0.42 -36.27
N THR A 353 -5.56 1.58 -35.74
CA THR A 353 -5.80 1.80 -34.30
C THR A 353 -6.98 0.99 -33.76
N ALA A 354 -8.13 1.02 -34.44
CA ALA A 354 -9.32 0.27 -34.03
C ALA A 354 -9.04 -1.24 -33.97
N LYS A 355 -8.45 -1.78 -35.03
CA LYS A 355 -8.06 -3.19 -35.10
C LYS A 355 -7.04 -3.56 -34.02
N ALA A 356 -6.04 -2.72 -33.78
CA ALA A 356 -5.07 -2.94 -32.71
C ALA A 356 -5.74 -2.99 -31.34
N THR A 357 -6.68 -2.08 -31.09
CA THR A 357 -7.44 -2.03 -29.85
C THR A 357 -8.34 -3.26 -29.67
N GLN A 358 -8.99 -3.74 -30.74
CA GLN A 358 -9.79 -4.97 -30.70
C GLN A 358 -8.93 -6.23 -30.46
N ILE A 359 -7.74 -6.29 -31.05
CA ILE A 359 -6.78 -7.38 -30.82
C ILE A 359 -6.30 -7.34 -29.36
N PHE A 360 -5.97 -6.16 -28.84
CA PHE A 360 -5.61 -6.00 -27.43
C PHE A 360 -6.73 -6.47 -26.51
N ASP A 361 -7.98 -6.05 -26.78
CA ASP A 361 -9.16 -6.45 -26.04
C ASP A 361 -9.40 -7.98 -26.06
N LYS A 362 -9.17 -8.62 -27.20
CA LYS A 362 -9.32 -10.07 -27.35
C LYS A 362 -8.31 -10.88 -26.53
N HIS A 363 -7.08 -10.38 -26.38
CA HIS A 363 -5.97 -11.17 -25.85
C HIS A 363 -5.60 -10.84 -24.41
N MET A 364 -5.92 -9.65 -23.92
CA MET A 364 -5.56 -9.25 -22.56
C MET A 364 -6.61 -9.65 -21.53
N PRO A 365 -6.21 -9.98 -20.28
CA PRO A 365 -7.15 -10.23 -19.20
C PRO A 365 -8.12 -9.06 -18.97
N PRO A 366 -9.36 -9.31 -18.52
CA PRO A 366 -10.39 -8.27 -18.36
C PRO A 366 -10.03 -7.18 -17.33
N GLU A 367 -9.13 -7.47 -16.39
CA GLU A 367 -8.60 -6.53 -15.40
C GLU A 367 -7.68 -5.45 -16.00
N VAL A 368 -7.11 -5.68 -17.20
CA VAL A 368 -6.28 -4.70 -17.89
C VAL A 368 -7.18 -3.66 -18.57
N LEU A 369 -6.93 -2.37 -18.33
CA LEU A 369 -7.73 -1.30 -18.94
C LEU A 369 -7.49 -1.21 -20.46
N ARG A 370 -8.57 -1.11 -21.25
CA ARG A 370 -8.50 -0.79 -22.69
C ARG A 370 -8.48 0.73 -22.83
N ILE A 371 -7.27 1.26 -22.81
CA ILE A 371 -6.99 2.67 -23.09
C ILE A 371 -6.17 2.74 -24.38
N SER A 372 -6.74 3.31 -25.43
CA SER A 372 -6.11 3.36 -26.75
C SER A 372 -5.40 4.69 -27.00
N LEU A 373 -4.21 4.66 -27.61
CA LEU A 373 -3.55 5.86 -28.13
C LEU A 373 -4.18 6.23 -29.47
N VAL A 374 -4.62 7.48 -29.61
CA VAL A 374 -5.42 7.94 -30.75
C VAL A 374 -4.70 8.95 -31.65
N ASP A 375 -3.46 9.30 -31.31
CA ASP A 375 -2.60 10.24 -32.05
C ASP A 375 -1.60 9.54 -33.00
N THR A 376 -1.86 8.28 -33.38
CA THR A 376 -0.92 7.51 -34.22
C THR A 376 -1.00 7.83 -35.71
N PHE A 377 -2.21 7.89 -36.28
CA PHE A 377 -2.41 8.01 -37.74
C PHE A 377 -3.30 9.18 -38.12
N LYS A 378 -4.49 9.29 -37.53
CA LYS A 378 -5.44 10.36 -37.81
C LYS A 378 -5.43 11.43 -36.71
N ASP A 379 -6.27 12.42 -36.92
CA ASP A 379 -6.65 13.42 -35.93
C ASP A 379 -7.34 12.76 -34.73
N GLU A 380 -6.97 13.18 -33.53
CA GLU A 380 -7.30 12.50 -32.27
C GLU A 380 -8.81 12.43 -32.01
N PRO A 381 -9.61 13.50 -32.19
CA PRO A 381 -11.06 13.42 -32.11
C PRO A 381 -11.69 12.43 -33.09
N GLU A 382 -11.22 12.37 -34.35
CA GLU A 382 -11.73 11.41 -35.34
C GLU A 382 -11.39 9.97 -34.95
N GLU A 383 -10.11 9.71 -34.65
CA GLU A 383 -9.63 8.38 -34.29
C GLU A 383 -10.29 7.87 -32.99
N SER A 384 -10.52 8.77 -32.02
CA SER A 384 -11.23 8.44 -30.77
C SER A 384 -12.62 7.88 -31.01
N VAL A 385 -13.40 8.50 -31.90
CA VAL A 385 -14.75 8.01 -32.24
C VAL A 385 -14.69 6.67 -32.97
N ILE A 386 -13.72 6.49 -33.89
CA ILE A 386 -13.54 5.24 -34.62
C ILE A 386 -13.23 4.09 -33.66
N VAL A 387 -12.30 4.29 -32.72
CA VAL A 387 -11.94 3.27 -31.73
C VAL A 387 -13.11 2.97 -30.78
N ALA A 388 -13.83 4.00 -30.34
CA ALA A 388 -15.01 3.84 -29.48
C ALA A 388 -16.12 3.04 -30.18
N GLN A 389 -16.38 3.30 -31.46
CA GLN A 389 -17.33 2.51 -32.26
C GLN A 389 -16.89 1.06 -32.43
N ALA A 390 -15.58 0.82 -32.61
CA ALA A 390 -15.04 -0.51 -32.81
C ALA A 390 -15.08 -1.40 -31.56
N LEU A 391 -14.96 -0.83 -30.36
CA LEU A 391 -14.99 -1.56 -29.09
C LEU A 391 -16.35 -1.51 -28.38
N GLY A 392 -17.16 -0.50 -28.67
CA GLY A 392 -18.39 -0.22 -27.92
C GLY A 392 -18.10 0.05 -26.44
N GLY A 393 -19.00 -0.37 -25.56
CA GLY A 393 -18.89 -0.17 -24.10
C GLY A 393 -17.74 -0.93 -23.42
N ARG A 394 -16.85 -1.60 -24.18
CA ARG A 394 -15.61 -2.21 -23.65
C ARG A 394 -14.43 -1.24 -23.62
N LEU A 395 -14.49 -0.12 -24.33
CA LEU A 395 -13.42 0.88 -24.30
C LEU A 395 -13.53 1.70 -23.00
N GLN A 396 -12.51 1.64 -22.12
CA GLN A 396 -12.50 2.46 -20.92
C GLN A 396 -11.99 3.88 -21.18
N GLY A 397 -11.10 4.09 -22.16
CA GLY A 397 -10.59 5.43 -22.44
C GLY A 397 -9.76 5.58 -23.71
N VAL A 398 -9.46 6.83 -24.03
CA VAL A 398 -8.50 7.23 -25.06
C VAL A 398 -7.38 8.03 -24.41
N ARG A 399 -6.16 7.89 -24.94
CA ARG A 399 -4.98 8.63 -24.49
C ARG A 399 -4.51 9.54 -25.61
N LEU A 400 -4.33 10.81 -25.26
CA LEU A 400 -3.76 11.86 -26.10
C LEU A 400 -2.30 12.05 -25.70
N ASP A 401 -1.38 11.75 -26.61
CA ASP A 401 0.07 11.91 -26.44
C ASP A 401 0.70 12.73 -27.59
N THR A 402 -0.09 13.64 -28.17
CA THR A 402 0.22 14.40 -29.38
C THR A 402 1.63 14.99 -29.34
N PRO A 403 2.47 14.74 -30.36
CA PRO A 403 3.84 15.22 -30.38
C PRO A 403 3.92 16.75 -30.52
N LEU A 404 5.03 17.35 -30.05
CA LEU A 404 5.23 18.81 -30.09
C LEU A 404 5.29 19.36 -31.51
N GLU A 405 5.78 18.56 -32.47
CA GLU A 405 5.78 18.88 -33.90
C GLU A 405 4.36 19.06 -34.47
N ARG A 406 3.34 18.58 -33.75
CA ARG A 406 1.92 18.76 -34.07
C ARG A 406 1.22 19.74 -33.13
N GLY A 407 1.98 20.48 -32.32
CA GLY A 407 1.48 21.47 -31.37
C GLY A 407 1.26 20.94 -29.96
N GLY A 408 1.45 19.65 -29.71
CA GLY A 408 1.17 19.01 -28.43
C GLY A 408 -0.32 18.92 -28.11
N VAL A 409 -0.65 18.25 -27.01
CA VAL A 409 -2.04 18.20 -26.52
C VAL A 409 -2.44 19.57 -25.96
N THR A 410 -3.53 20.15 -26.48
CA THR A 410 -4.09 21.44 -26.04
C THR A 410 -5.43 21.26 -25.32
N ALA A 411 -5.87 22.23 -24.53
CA ALA A 411 -7.16 22.18 -23.84
C ALA A 411 -8.34 22.07 -24.83
N ASP A 412 -8.24 22.78 -25.96
CA ASP A 412 -9.29 22.75 -26.99
C ASP A 412 -9.34 21.40 -27.72
N LEU A 413 -8.21 20.74 -27.95
CA LEU A 413 -8.17 19.38 -28.50
C LEU A 413 -8.87 18.38 -27.56
N VAL A 414 -8.66 18.49 -26.26
CA VAL A 414 -9.34 17.66 -25.25
C VAL A 414 -10.85 17.93 -25.26
N LYS A 415 -11.27 19.20 -25.30
CA LYS A 415 -12.69 19.58 -25.36
C LYS A 415 -13.35 19.08 -26.65
N GLU A 416 -12.69 19.21 -27.79
CA GLU A 416 -13.18 18.71 -29.07
C GLU A 416 -13.32 17.18 -29.05
N THR A 417 -12.30 16.47 -28.55
CA THR A 417 -12.32 15.01 -28.39
C THR A 417 -13.52 14.57 -27.54
N ARG A 418 -13.74 15.23 -26.40
CA ARG A 418 -14.89 14.98 -25.53
C ARG A 418 -16.22 15.21 -26.25
N ALA A 419 -16.36 16.35 -26.94
CA ALA A 419 -17.57 16.70 -27.66
C ALA A 419 -17.89 15.68 -28.77
N LYS A 420 -16.87 15.21 -29.52
CA LYS A 420 -17.03 14.21 -30.57
C LYS A 420 -17.46 12.84 -30.01
N LEU A 421 -16.83 12.40 -28.92
CA LEU A 421 -17.23 11.17 -28.24
C LEU A 421 -18.67 11.25 -27.70
N ASP A 422 -19.05 12.39 -27.09
CA ASP A 422 -20.39 12.59 -26.53
C ASP A 422 -21.47 12.62 -27.61
N LEU A 423 -21.21 13.29 -28.74
CA LEU A 423 -22.11 13.30 -29.91
C LEU A 423 -22.27 11.91 -30.53
N ALA A 424 -21.22 11.09 -30.46
CA ALA A 424 -21.26 9.69 -30.89
C ALA A 424 -21.87 8.74 -29.84
N GLY A 425 -22.22 9.23 -28.64
CA GLY A 425 -22.89 8.48 -27.59
C GLY A 425 -21.98 7.81 -26.55
N PHE A 426 -20.66 8.04 -26.59
CA PHE A 426 -19.65 7.40 -25.75
C PHE A 426 -19.22 8.27 -24.56
N LYS A 427 -20.19 8.65 -23.72
CA LYS A 427 -19.98 9.61 -22.60
C LYS A 427 -19.13 9.05 -21.46
N GLU A 428 -19.05 7.73 -21.36
CA GLU A 428 -18.33 6.98 -20.34
C GLU A 428 -16.83 6.81 -20.64
N VAL A 429 -16.43 6.93 -21.92
CA VAL A 429 -15.04 6.77 -22.36
C VAL A 429 -14.19 7.88 -21.74
N LYS A 430 -13.15 7.54 -20.99
CA LYS A 430 -12.29 8.49 -20.28
C LYS A 430 -11.22 9.10 -21.17
N ILE A 431 -10.76 10.32 -20.86
CA ILE A 431 -9.67 11.00 -21.58
C ILE A 431 -8.42 11.08 -20.69
N PHE A 432 -7.36 10.43 -21.16
CA PHE A 432 -6.03 10.45 -20.55
C PHE A 432 -5.13 11.41 -21.34
N VAL A 433 -4.46 12.32 -20.65
CA VAL A 433 -3.48 13.23 -21.28
C VAL A 433 -2.08 12.89 -20.80
N SER A 434 -1.12 12.82 -21.71
CA SER A 434 0.30 12.67 -21.38
C SER A 434 1.18 13.47 -22.33
N GLY A 435 2.50 13.36 -22.14
CA GLY A 435 3.48 13.97 -23.03
C GLY A 435 3.92 15.35 -22.56
N GLY A 436 5.13 15.44 -22.01
CA GLY A 436 5.74 16.71 -21.62
C GLY A 436 4.98 17.49 -20.56
N LEU A 437 4.24 16.83 -19.66
CA LEU A 437 3.48 17.47 -18.59
C LEU A 437 4.38 17.92 -17.43
N ASP A 438 4.20 19.17 -17.02
CA ASP A 438 4.72 19.78 -15.80
C ASP A 438 3.56 20.43 -15.01
N LEU A 439 3.87 21.13 -13.92
CA LEU A 439 2.85 21.77 -13.08
C LEU A 439 2.03 22.83 -13.82
N GLU A 440 2.67 23.59 -14.72
CA GLU A 440 2.01 24.67 -15.46
C GLU A 440 1.04 24.09 -16.47
N ARG A 441 1.45 23.04 -17.20
CA ARG A 441 0.60 22.34 -18.16
C ARG A 441 -0.56 21.62 -17.49
N ILE A 442 -0.34 20.97 -16.35
CA ILE A 442 -1.42 20.36 -15.58
C ILE A 442 -2.45 21.44 -15.21
N LYS A 443 -2.02 22.54 -14.59
CA LYS A 443 -2.91 23.66 -14.21
C LYS A 443 -3.62 24.28 -15.42
N TYR A 444 -2.92 24.45 -16.54
CA TYR A 444 -3.49 24.96 -17.79
C TYR A 444 -4.72 24.16 -18.23
N PHE A 445 -4.67 22.82 -18.25
CA PHE A 445 -5.84 22.01 -18.62
C PHE A 445 -7.02 22.24 -17.67
N LEU A 446 -6.76 22.34 -16.37
CA LEU A 446 -7.82 22.58 -15.37
C LEU A 446 -8.41 23.98 -15.49
N ASP A 447 -7.57 25.00 -15.58
CA ASP A 447 -7.98 26.40 -15.61
C ASP A 447 -8.74 26.73 -16.92
N GLU A 448 -8.40 26.05 -18.03
CA GLU A 448 -9.14 26.11 -19.29
C GLU A 448 -10.42 25.24 -19.30
N GLY A 449 -10.69 24.48 -18.24
CA GLY A 449 -11.87 23.61 -18.14
C GLY A 449 -11.85 22.43 -19.13
N ALA A 450 -10.66 21.91 -19.45
CA ALA A 450 -10.53 20.73 -20.30
C ALA A 450 -10.99 19.46 -19.53
N PRO A 451 -11.86 18.62 -20.12
CA PRO A 451 -12.37 17.41 -19.47
C PRO A 451 -11.33 16.28 -19.49
N VAL A 452 -10.31 16.39 -18.65
CA VAL A 452 -9.27 15.36 -18.46
C VAL A 452 -9.65 14.47 -17.27
N ASP A 453 -9.59 13.16 -17.46
CA ASP A 453 -9.86 12.19 -16.40
C ASP A 453 -8.57 11.71 -15.70
N PHE A 454 -7.43 11.73 -16.39
CA PHE A 454 -6.14 11.26 -15.86
C PHE A 454 -4.95 11.96 -16.54
N PHE A 455 -3.86 12.15 -15.80
CA PHE A 455 -2.59 12.62 -16.36
C PHE A 455 -1.49 11.55 -16.24
N GLY A 456 -0.76 11.33 -17.34
CA GLY A 456 0.46 10.52 -17.36
C GLY A 456 1.70 11.41 -17.34
N VAL A 457 2.37 11.50 -16.19
CA VAL A 457 3.52 12.40 -15.97
C VAL A 457 4.82 11.62 -16.00
N GLY A 458 5.79 12.07 -16.81
CA GLY A 458 7.08 11.40 -17.00
C GLY A 458 8.25 12.21 -16.44
N SER A 459 8.90 12.98 -17.32
CA SER A 459 10.17 13.67 -17.06
C SER A 459 10.13 14.61 -15.86
N TYR A 460 9.01 15.31 -15.63
CA TYR A 460 8.88 16.19 -14.47
C TYR A 460 9.15 15.47 -13.13
N ILE A 461 8.66 14.23 -12.99
CA ILE A 461 8.89 13.43 -11.78
C ILE A 461 10.28 12.82 -11.83
N SER A 462 10.64 12.13 -12.92
CA SER A 462 11.91 11.38 -12.99
C SER A 462 13.15 12.25 -12.91
N ASP A 463 13.08 13.47 -13.43
CA ASP A 463 14.20 14.41 -13.52
C ASP A 463 14.26 15.33 -12.28
N ALA A 464 13.39 15.09 -11.29
CA ALA A 464 13.34 15.89 -10.08
C ALA A 464 14.71 15.93 -9.39
N LYS A 465 15.14 17.14 -9.03
CA LYS A 465 16.39 17.34 -8.31
C LYS A 465 16.33 16.61 -6.96
N PRO A 466 17.35 15.84 -6.56
CA PRO A 466 17.41 15.24 -5.22
C PRO A 466 17.31 16.29 -4.10
N THR A 467 16.76 15.89 -2.96
CA THR A 467 16.77 16.71 -1.74
C THR A 467 18.03 16.40 -0.95
N ASP A 468 18.93 17.36 -0.75
CA ASP A 468 20.20 17.05 -0.08
C ASP A 468 19.96 16.83 1.42
N PHE A 469 20.25 15.61 1.88
CA PHE A 469 20.31 15.27 3.29
C PHE A 469 21.75 15.37 3.80
N THR A 470 21.90 15.64 5.09
CA THR A 470 23.18 15.63 5.80
C THR A 470 23.04 14.79 7.05
N ALA A 471 24.05 13.97 7.35
CA ALA A 471 24.15 13.23 8.59
C ALA A 471 25.28 13.84 9.43
N ASP A 472 25.00 14.18 10.69
CA ASP A 472 26.02 14.70 11.59
C ASP A 472 25.92 14.02 12.97
N LEU A 473 27.08 13.76 13.60
CA LEU A 473 27.13 13.27 14.99
C LEU A 473 26.75 14.39 15.96
N HIS A 474 25.89 14.05 16.92
CA HIS A 474 25.36 14.96 17.94
C HIS A 474 25.66 14.50 19.37
N GLU A 475 26.00 13.22 19.55
CA GLU A 475 26.35 12.64 20.85
C GLU A 475 27.34 11.48 20.68
N VAL A 476 28.27 11.34 21.63
CA VAL A 476 29.21 10.21 21.72
C VAL A 476 29.31 9.78 23.18
N GLU A 477 29.04 8.50 23.48
CA GLU A 477 29.03 7.96 24.85
C GLU A 477 28.17 8.78 25.83
N GLY A 478 26.96 9.18 25.40
CA GLY A 478 26.05 9.99 26.20
C GLY A 478 26.45 11.47 26.34
N LYS A 479 27.57 11.89 25.76
CA LYS A 479 28.06 13.28 25.86
C LYS A 479 27.66 14.08 24.62
N PRO A 480 26.91 15.19 24.79
CA PRO A 480 26.59 16.09 23.69
C PRO A 480 27.85 16.64 23.01
N ILE A 481 28.03 16.37 21.73
CA ILE A 481 29.16 16.85 20.93
C ILE A 481 28.76 16.97 19.46
N ALA A 482 29.20 18.03 18.78
CA ALA A 482 28.94 18.22 17.35
C ALA A 482 30.03 19.06 16.69
N LYS A 483 30.12 19.01 15.36
CA LYS A 483 31.01 19.91 14.60
C LYS A 483 30.50 21.35 14.58
N ARG A 484 31.36 22.27 14.17
CA ARG A 484 30.98 23.69 13.95
C ARG A 484 29.77 23.80 13.02
N GLY A 485 28.83 24.67 13.39
CA GLY A 485 27.57 24.87 12.66
C GLY A 485 26.45 23.88 13.03
N ARG A 486 26.66 23.06 14.06
CA ARG A 486 25.64 22.18 14.67
C ARG A 486 25.56 22.43 16.17
N ILE A 487 24.38 22.15 16.72
CA ILE A 487 24.12 22.24 18.16
C ILE A 487 24.40 20.86 18.76
N PRO A 488 25.33 20.74 19.73
CA PRO A 488 25.58 19.48 20.43
C PRO A 488 24.34 18.96 21.16
N GLY A 489 24.14 17.64 21.14
CA GLY A 489 23.02 16.96 21.78
C GLY A 489 21.87 16.64 20.82
N VAL A 490 21.01 15.72 21.26
CA VAL A 490 19.85 15.25 20.51
C VAL A 490 18.87 16.38 20.25
N THR A 491 18.49 16.58 18.98
CA THR A 491 17.50 17.59 18.59
C THR A 491 16.08 17.08 18.89
N PRO A 492 15.26 17.74 19.71
CA PRO A 492 13.90 17.28 19.96
C PRO A 492 13.06 17.28 18.67
N ASN A 493 12.53 16.11 18.29
CA ASN A 493 11.50 16.00 17.26
C ASN A 493 10.43 15.01 17.74
N PRO A 494 9.25 15.47 18.18
CA PRO A 494 8.20 14.61 18.73
C PRO A 494 7.52 13.72 17.68
N ARG A 495 7.77 13.96 16.39
CA ARG A 495 7.20 13.17 15.29
C ARG A 495 8.00 11.91 14.98
N LEU A 496 9.26 11.86 15.41
CA LEU A 496 10.09 10.67 15.24
C LEU A 496 9.50 9.51 16.03
N LYS A 497 9.40 8.35 15.39
CA LYS A 497 8.98 7.10 16.01
C LYS A 497 10.17 6.17 16.07
N ARG A 498 10.28 5.40 17.15
CA ARG A 498 11.29 4.34 17.24
C ARG A 498 10.95 3.23 16.26
N VAL A 499 11.94 2.80 15.48
CA VAL A 499 11.78 1.80 14.41
C VAL A 499 12.73 0.61 14.54
N LEU A 500 13.83 0.72 15.31
CA LEU A 500 14.71 -0.39 15.68
C LEU A 500 15.19 -0.32 17.14
#